data_AF-A0A9P5INW3-F1
#
_entry.id   AF-A0A9P5INW3-F1
#
_cell.length_a   1.000
_cell.length_b   1.000
_cell.length_c   1.000
_cell.angle_alpha   90.00
_cell.angle_beta   90.00
_cell.angle_gamma   90.00
#
_symmetry.space_group_name_H-M   'P 1'
#
loop_
_entity.id
_entity.type
_entity.pdbx_description
1 polymer ?
#
loop_
_entity_poly.entity_id
_entity_poly.type
_entity_poly.pdbx_seq_one_letter_code
_entity_poly.pdbx_strand_id
1 'polypeptide(L)'
;MAPSATSPAPEETTTTATILSLRKTLCSEAQPIGLRFRALFSLKHFACMPSSPLNVPAIEAIAAAFASPSALLKHELAYCLGQTRNLESSKFLRGVLENRQEDSMVRHEAAEALGALADRDCLQLLKERRDDPHEPVEVRETCELSVENIEWAHSDAGKAEKLRQSDFASIDPAPPTAEENSESLSVEKLEETFLNTKVPLFIRYRAMFGLRDLASPPDLPTAVPAVLALAKGLHDKSALFRHEIAFVFGQLSHPASIPALTDSLSNLEEVSMVRHEAAEALGSLGDEEGVEDTLKKFLNDKDSVVRDSVILALDMAEFEQSGETEYALIPEKEAVAAA
;
A
#
# COMPACT_ATOMS: atom_id res chain seq x y z
N MET A 1 39.05 37.84 3.29
CA MET A 1 39.31 36.44 3.71
C MET A 1 38.05 35.95 4.39
N ALA A 2 37.37 34.97 3.79
CA ALA A 2 36.36 34.17 4.48
C ALA A 2 37.06 33.42 5.64
N PRO A 3 36.36 33.10 6.75
CA PRO A 3 35.39 32.01 6.70
C PRO A 3 34.17 32.20 7.62
N SER A 4 33.04 31.60 7.24
CA SER A 4 32.25 30.83 8.20
C SER A 4 31.40 29.86 7.41
N ALA A 5 31.95 28.67 7.19
CA ALA A 5 31.13 27.51 6.94
C ALA A 5 30.40 27.23 8.26
N THR A 6 29.10 27.51 8.30
CA THR A 6 28.23 26.96 9.33
C THR A 6 28.25 25.45 9.15
N SER A 7 29.00 24.75 10.00
CA SER A 7 28.82 23.32 10.18
C SER A 7 27.36 23.06 10.55
N PRO A 8 26.69 22.06 9.97
CA PRO A 8 25.34 21.69 10.38
C PRO A 8 25.34 21.36 11.88
N ALA A 9 24.22 21.59 12.56
CA ALA A 9 24.09 21.22 13.96
C ALA A 9 24.34 19.70 14.13
N PRO A 10 24.94 19.24 15.24
CA PRO A 10 25.29 17.82 15.44
C PRO A 10 24.12 16.84 15.23
N GLU A 11 22.88 17.29 15.51
CA GLU A 11 21.65 16.53 15.22
C GLU A 11 21.41 16.35 13.71
N GLU A 12 21.55 17.39 12.88
CA GLU A 12 21.36 17.31 11.41
C GLU A 12 22.37 16.37 10.74
N THR A 13 23.61 16.34 11.21
CA THR A 13 24.63 15.39 10.74
C THR A 13 24.30 13.95 11.12
N THR A 14 23.68 13.73 12.27
CA THR A 14 23.33 12.38 12.75
C THR A 14 22.13 11.82 12.00
N THR A 15 21.09 12.63 11.74
CA THR A 15 19.91 12.18 10.99
C THR A 15 20.20 11.97 9.50
N THR A 16 21.10 12.75 8.91
CA THR A 16 21.58 12.50 7.54
C THR A 16 22.34 11.17 7.44
N ALA A 17 23.15 10.84 8.45
CA ALA A 17 23.82 9.54 8.54
C ALA A 17 22.83 8.38 8.70
N THR A 18 21.74 8.59 9.45
CA THR A 18 20.63 7.63 9.60
C THR A 18 19.99 7.29 8.25
N ILE A 19 19.62 8.28 7.43
CA ILE A 19 19.06 8.04 6.08
C ILE A 19 20.03 7.25 5.20
N LEU A 20 21.33 7.58 5.24
CA LEU A 20 22.35 6.86 4.47
C LEU A 20 22.51 5.39 4.92
N SER A 21 22.43 5.14 6.23
CA SER A 21 22.48 3.79 6.78
C SER A 21 21.26 2.97 6.34
N LEU A 22 20.06 3.53 6.48
CA LEU A 22 18.81 2.90 6.05
C LEU A 22 18.80 2.62 4.55
N ARG A 23 19.27 3.58 3.72
CA ARG A 23 19.44 3.39 2.28
C ARG A 23 20.36 2.22 1.97
N LYS A 24 21.48 2.10 2.68
CA LYS A 24 22.44 1.01 2.50
C LYS A 24 21.79 -0.35 2.81
N THR A 25 21.03 -0.43 3.89
CA THR A 25 20.27 -1.65 4.25
C THR A 25 19.24 -1.98 3.16
N LEU A 26 18.39 -1.01 2.80
CA LEU A 26 17.32 -1.17 1.81
C LEU A 26 17.84 -1.62 0.43
N CYS A 27 18.96 -1.04 -0.03
CA CYS A 27 19.54 -1.31 -1.35
C CYS A 27 20.43 -2.57 -1.39
N SER A 28 20.68 -3.24 -0.26
CA SER A 28 21.61 -4.36 -0.20
C SER A 28 20.89 -5.70 -0.43
N GLU A 29 21.11 -6.32 -1.58
CA GLU A 29 20.59 -7.67 -1.91
C GLU A 29 21.16 -8.79 -1.00
N ALA A 30 22.21 -8.50 -0.24
CA ALA A 30 22.74 -9.41 0.78
C ALA A 30 21.94 -9.38 2.10
N GLN A 31 21.06 -8.40 2.30
CA GLN A 31 20.24 -8.31 3.51
C GLN A 31 18.95 -9.15 3.33
N PRO A 32 18.48 -9.83 4.39
CA PRO A 32 17.17 -10.45 4.42
C PRO A 32 16.07 -9.47 4.03
N ILE A 33 15.06 -9.94 3.29
CA ILE A 33 13.98 -9.09 2.80
C ILE A 33 13.26 -8.34 3.93
N GLY A 34 13.00 -9.00 5.07
CA GLY A 34 12.40 -8.37 6.26
C GLY A 34 13.20 -7.14 6.74
N LEU A 35 14.52 -7.23 6.88
CA LEU A 35 15.35 -6.08 7.28
C LEU A 35 15.28 -4.92 6.26
N ARG A 36 15.14 -5.24 4.97
CA ARG A 36 14.97 -4.22 3.92
C ARG A 36 13.62 -3.53 4.05
N PHE A 37 12.54 -4.26 4.32
CA PHE A 37 11.21 -3.70 4.58
C PHE A 37 11.19 -2.84 5.85
N ARG A 38 11.82 -3.28 6.94
CA ARG A 38 11.96 -2.46 8.16
C ARG A 38 12.71 -1.15 7.87
N ALA A 39 13.75 -1.18 7.03
CA ALA A 39 14.45 0.03 6.59
C ALA A 39 13.58 0.92 5.69
N LEU A 40 12.79 0.33 4.80
CA LEU A 40 11.82 1.02 3.95
C LEU A 40 10.79 1.78 4.80
N PHE A 41 10.18 1.14 5.79
CA PHE A 41 9.18 1.80 6.64
C PHE A 41 9.79 2.92 7.51
N SER A 42 11.04 2.78 7.96
CA SER A 42 11.76 3.89 8.60
C SER A 42 11.96 5.06 7.63
N LEU A 43 12.37 4.79 6.40
CA LEU A 43 12.52 5.84 5.38
C LEU A 43 11.18 6.48 5.03
N LYS A 44 10.09 5.70 4.94
CA LYS A 44 8.72 6.20 4.75
C LYS A 44 8.35 7.16 5.87
N HIS A 45 8.63 6.81 7.13
CA HIS A 45 8.41 7.70 8.26
C HIS A 45 9.12 9.05 8.06
N PHE A 46 10.42 9.04 7.75
CA PHE A 46 11.17 10.27 7.46
C PHE A 46 10.64 11.03 6.23
N ALA A 47 10.16 10.33 5.20
CA ALA A 47 9.57 10.90 4.00
C ALA A 47 8.23 11.62 4.27
N CYS A 48 7.46 11.15 5.25
CA CYS A 48 6.14 11.70 5.61
C CYS A 48 6.18 12.77 6.72
N MET A 49 7.33 13.02 7.36
CA MET A 49 7.40 13.99 8.47
C MET A 49 7.02 15.40 8.00
N PRO A 50 6.16 16.13 8.74
CA PRO A 50 5.75 17.48 8.36
C PRO A 50 6.93 18.45 8.27
N SER A 51 7.11 19.07 7.08
CA SER A 51 8.08 20.15 6.84
C SER A 51 9.53 19.79 7.21
N SER A 52 9.96 18.55 6.99
CA SER A 52 11.31 18.09 7.35
C SER A 52 12.30 18.23 6.20
N PRO A 53 13.54 18.71 6.43
CA PRO A 53 14.59 18.68 5.42
C PRO A 53 14.99 17.24 5.02
N LEU A 54 14.58 16.23 5.80
CA LEU A 54 14.87 14.81 5.54
C LEU A 54 13.88 14.17 4.58
N ASN A 55 12.77 14.84 4.23
CA ASN A 55 11.76 14.24 3.34
C ASN A 55 12.36 13.84 1.99
N VAL A 56 13.07 14.75 1.33
CA VAL A 56 13.66 14.51 0.00
C VAL A 56 14.78 13.47 0.05
N PRO A 57 15.78 13.55 0.96
CA PRO A 57 16.76 12.48 1.12
C PRO A 57 16.16 11.09 1.37
N ALA A 58 15.08 11.00 2.15
CA ALA A 58 14.38 9.74 2.40
C ALA A 58 13.68 9.21 1.13
N ILE A 59 12.98 10.09 0.40
CA ILE A 59 12.37 9.76 -0.91
C ILE A 59 13.43 9.24 -1.90
N GLU A 60 14.57 9.92 -2.00
CA GLU A 60 15.68 9.49 -2.86
C GLU A 60 16.31 8.17 -2.42
N ALA A 61 16.35 7.90 -1.11
CA ALA A 61 16.80 6.62 -0.58
C ALA A 61 15.84 5.47 -0.91
N ILE A 62 14.53 5.69 -0.80
CA ILE A 62 13.49 4.73 -1.20
C ILE A 62 13.60 4.48 -2.71
N ALA A 63 13.59 5.53 -3.53
CA ALA A 63 13.63 5.42 -4.98
C ALA A 63 14.90 4.74 -5.51
N ALA A 64 16.03 4.83 -4.80
CA ALA A 64 17.25 4.14 -5.18
C ALA A 64 17.11 2.61 -5.20
N ALA A 65 16.17 2.06 -4.40
CA ALA A 65 15.95 0.63 -4.31
C ALA A 65 15.11 0.04 -5.45
N PHE A 66 14.58 0.87 -6.37
CA PHE A 66 13.98 0.38 -7.62
C PHE A 66 14.96 -0.40 -8.51
N ALA A 67 16.26 -0.36 -8.20
CA ALA A 67 17.26 -1.22 -8.83
C ALA A 67 17.20 -2.70 -8.39
N SER A 68 16.40 -3.04 -7.38
CA SER A 68 16.25 -4.41 -6.88
C SER A 68 15.58 -5.32 -7.91
N PRO A 69 15.94 -6.63 -7.97
CA PRO A 69 15.22 -7.61 -8.77
C PRO A 69 13.89 -8.05 -8.14
N SER A 70 13.63 -7.75 -6.86
CA SER A 70 12.39 -8.16 -6.18
C SER A 70 11.22 -7.29 -6.62
N ALA A 71 10.25 -7.89 -7.32
CA ALA A 71 9.00 -7.22 -7.67
C ALA A 71 8.22 -6.79 -6.43
N LEU A 72 8.17 -7.65 -5.40
CA LEU A 72 7.52 -7.35 -4.13
C LEU A 72 8.12 -6.09 -3.47
N LEU A 73 9.45 -6.03 -3.33
CA LEU A 73 10.08 -4.86 -2.73
C LEU A 73 9.77 -3.61 -3.55
N LYS A 74 9.91 -3.66 -4.88
CA LYS A 74 9.69 -2.52 -5.76
C LYS A 74 8.25 -2.01 -5.73
N HIS A 75 7.27 -2.90 -5.64
CA HIS A 75 5.89 -2.56 -5.39
C HIS A 75 5.77 -1.75 -4.09
N GLU A 76 6.30 -2.26 -2.98
CA GLU A 76 6.23 -1.57 -1.69
C GLU A 76 6.96 -0.20 -1.69
N LEU A 77 8.03 -0.06 -2.47
CA LEU A 77 8.69 1.25 -2.66
C LEU A 77 7.72 2.24 -3.31
N ALA A 78 7.00 1.83 -4.34
CA ALA A 78 6.04 2.68 -5.04
C ALA A 78 4.88 3.07 -4.12
N TYR A 79 4.33 2.11 -3.38
CA TYR A 79 3.31 2.34 -2.36
C TYR A 79 3.79 3.40 -1.35
N CYS A 80 4.94 3.16 -0.71
CA CYS A 80 5.52 4.06 0.28
C CYS A 80 5.72 5.48 -0.25
N LEU A 81 6.14 5.62 -1.51
CA LEU A 81 6.33 6.90 -2.18
C LEU A 81 5.02 7.63 -2.49
N GLY A 82 3.94 6.91 -2.77
CA GLY A 82 2.59 7.47 -2.95
C GLY A 82 2.01 7.99 -1.64
N GLN A 83 2.30 7.33 -0.53
CA GLN A 83 1.82 7.69 0.81
C GLN A 83 2.51 8.93 1.41
N THR A 84 3.53 9.51 0.74
CA THR A 84 4.31 10.64 1.29
C THR A 84 3.62 11.99 1.24
N ARG A 85 2.58 12.15 0.39
CA ARG A 85 1.99 13.45 0.03
C ARG A 85 3.01 14.46 -0.53
N ASN A 86 4.15 13.97 -1.05
CA ASN A 86 5.25 14.81 -1.52
C ASN A 86 5.52 14.58 -3.02
N LEU A 87 5.29 15.61 -3.83
CA LEU A 87 5.44 15.55 -5.29
C LEU A 87 6.86 15.26 -5.77
N GLU A 88 7.88 15.35 -4.91
CA GLU A 88 9.24 14.89 -5.24
C GLU A 88 9.28 13.38 -5.55
N SER A 89 8.33 12.59 -5.03
CA SER A 89 8.13 11.18 -5.38
C SER A 89 7.76 10.99 -6.86
N SER A 90 6.99 11.92 -7.46
CA SER A 90 6.35 11.73 -8.77
C SER A 90 7.32 11.46 -9.91
N LYS A 91 8.53 12.04 -9.89
CA LYS A 91 9.52 11.82 -10.96
C LYS A 91 10.00 10.36 -11.00
N PHE A 92 10.11 9.71 -9.84
CA PHE A 92 10.53 8.32 -9.75
C PHE A 92 9.39 7.38 -10.18
N LEU A 93 8.18 7.64 -9.70
CA LEU A 93 6.99 6.84 -10.03
C LEU A 93 6.63 6.90 -11.52
N ARG A 94 6.76 8.08 -12.15
CA ARG A 94 6.61 8.21 -13.62
C ARG A 94 7.63 7.35 -14.36
N GLY A 95 8.90 7.37 -13.95
CA GLY A 95 9.94 6.54 -14.56
C GLY A 95 9.65 5.04 -14.46
N VAL A 96 9.05 4.59 -13.35
CA VAL A 96 8.60 3.20 -13.18
C VAL A 96 7.44 2.87 -14.12
N LEU A 97 6.41 3.72 -14.17
CA LEU A 97 5.23 3.50 -15.02
C LEU A 97 5.57 3.50 -16.53
N GLU A 98 6.49 4.38 -16.95
CA GLU A 98 7.01 4.48 -18.32
C GLU A 98 7.82 3.25 -18.75
N ASN A 99 8.49 2.59 -17.79
CA ASN A 99 9.30 1.41 -18.07
C ASN A 99 8.45 0.16 -18.31
N ARG A 100 8.08 -0.13 -19.56
CA ARG A 100 7.31 -1.34 -19.92
C ARG A 100 8.05 -2.67 -19.74
N GLN A 101 9.34 -2.66 -19.39
CA GLN A 101 10.08 -3.87 -19.02
C GLN A 101 9.98 -4.15 -17.52
N GLU A 102 9.42 -3.23 -16.74
CA GLU A 102 9.12 -3.45 -15.34
C GLU A 102 7.90 -4.37 -15.17
N ASP A 103 7.89 -5.12 -14.07
CA ASP A 103 6.81 -6.00 -13.67
C ASP A 103 5.48 -5.25 -13.56
N SER A 104 4.39 -5.88 -13.99
CA SER A 104 3.08 -5.23 -13.99
C SER A 104 2.58 -4.90 -12.59
N MET A 105 2.96 -5.70 -11.58
CA MET A 105 2.72 -5.42 -10.15
C MET A 105 3.34 -4.07 -9.75
N VAL A 106 4.60 -3.88 -10.07
CA VAL A 106 5.33 -2.65 -9.72
C VAL A 106 4.78 -1.44 -10.47
N ARG A 107 4.32 -1.64 -11.72
CA ARG A 107 3.79 -0.57 -12.56
C ARG A 107 2.38 -0.13 -12.17
N HIS A 108 1.50 -1.03 -11.72
CA HIS A 108 0.21 -0.59 -11.19
C HIS A 108 0.45 0.22 -9.92
N GLU A 109 1.32 -0.23 -9.03
CA GLU A 109 1.56 0.47 -7.76
C GLU A 109 2.15 1.86 -7.99
N ALA A 110 3.02 2.01 -9.00
CA ALA A 110 3.49 3.32 -9.42
C ALA A 110 2.37 4.22 -9.97
N ALA A 111 1.42 3.66 -10.72
CA ALA A 111 0.26 4.41 -11.21
C ALA A 111 -0.68 4.82 -10.07
N GLU A 112 -0.93 3.93 -9.11
CA GLU A 112 -1.74 4.21 -7.92
C GLU A 112 -1.10 5.31 -7.08
N ALA A 113 0.19 5.19 -6.79
CA ALA A 113 0.97 6.18 -6.05
C ALA A 113 0.94 7.57 -6.70
N LEU A 114 0.97 7.66 -8.03
CA LEU A 114 0.78 8.92 -8.75
C LEU A 114 -0.62 9.52 -8.54
N GLY A 115 -1.64 8.66 -8.50
CA GLY A 115 -3.00 9.02 -8.13
C GLY A 115 -3.10 9.55 -6.70
N ALA A 116 -2.49 8.85 -5.74
CA ALA A 116 -2.45 9.23 -4.32
C ALA A 116 -1.75 10.59 -4.08
N LEU A 117 -0.72 10.91 -4.87
CA LEU A 117 -0.05 12.21 -4.83
C LEU A 117 -0.88 13.35 -5.45
N ALA A 118 -1.98 13.03 -6.13
CA ALA A 118 -2.82 13.96 -6.87
C ALA A 118 -2.04 14.82 -7.88
N ASP A 119 -0.99 14.26 -8.50
CA ASP A 119 -0.09 14.99 -9.41
C ASP A 119 -0.75 15.21 -10.79
N ARG A 120 -1.14 16.44 -11.11
CA ARG A 120 -1.76 16.74 -12.41
C ARG A 120 -0.81 16.57 -13.58
N ASP A 121 0.50 16.67 -13.36
CA ASP A 121 1.51 16.61 -14.44
C ASP A 121 1.65 15.18 -15.00
N CYS A 122 1.18 14.16 -14.28
CA CYS A 122 1.19 12.78 -14.73
C CYS A 122 -0.10 12.35 -15.48
N LEU A 123 -1.14 13.19 -15.53
CA LEU A 123 -2.44 12.84 -16.14
C LEU A 123 -2.33 12.37 -17.59
N GLN A 124 -1.45 12.99 -18.37
CA GLN A 124 -1.25 12.60 -19.77
C GLN A 124 -0.68 11.18 -19.86
N LEU A 125 0.35 10.87 -19.06
CA LEU A 125 0.95 9.53 -19.00
C LEU A 125 -0.09 8.48 -18.55
N LEU A 126 -0.83 8.76 -17.47
CA LEU A 126 -1.85 7.84 -16.96
C LEU A 126 -2.95 7.55 -18.01
N LYS A 127 -3.45 8.58 -18.71
CA LYS A 127 -4.43 8.41 -19.80
C LYS A 127 -3.86 7.58 -20.94
N GLU A 128 -2.61 7.81 -21.33
CA GLU A 128 -1.94 7.02 -22.36
C GLU A 128 -1.77 5.54 -21.98
N ARG A 129 -1.49 5.24 -20.70
CA ARG A 129 -1.40 3.85 -20.22
C ARG A 129 -2.79 3.20 -20.15
N ARG A 130 -3.79 3.89 -19.59
CA ARG A 130 -5.19 3.44 -19.51
C ARG A 130 -5.76 3.04 -20.87
N ASP A 131 -5.53 3.89 -21.88
CA ASP A 131 -6.14 3.77 -23.20
C ASP A 131 -5.36 2.83 -24.16
N ASP A 132 -4.20 2.31 -23.74
CA ASP A 132 -3.38 1.39 -24.53
C ASP A 132 -3.82 -0.07 -24.35
N PRO A 133 -4.36 -0.74 -25.38
CA PRO A 133 -4.84 -2.12 -25.26
C PRO A 133 -3.72 -3.16 -25.08
N HIS A 134 -2.45 -2.79 -25.25
CA HIS A 134 -1.30 -3.68 -25.02
C HIS A 134 -0.78 -3.59 -23.59
N GLU A 135 -1.30 -2.66 -22.78
CA GLU A 135 -0.94 -2.62 -21.36
C GLU A 135 -1.63 -3.76 -20.58
N PRO A 136 -0.94 -4.35 -19.58
CA PRO A 136 -1.57 -5.27 -18.65
C PRO A 136 -2.83 -4.67 -18.05
N VAL A 137 -3.85 -5.51 -17.83
CA VAL A 137 -5.18 -5.06 -17.42
C VAL A 137 -5.12 -4.33 -16.08
N GLU A 138 -4.35 -4.86 -15.13
CA GLU A 138 -4.08 -4.27 -13.83
C GLU A 138 -3.51 -2.85 -13.93
N VAL A 139 -2.55 -2.60 -14.83
CA VAL A 139 -1.97 -1.27 -15.03
C VAL A 139 -3.01 -0.32 -15.63
N ARG A 140 -3.83 -0.80 -16.57
CA ARG A 140 -4.87 0.01 -17.21
C ARG A 140 -5.97 0.41 -16.22
N GLU A 141 -6.45 -0.56 -15.44
CA GLU A 141 -7.48 -0.36 -14.41
C GLU A 141 -6.96 0.59 -13.32
N THR A 142 -5.71 0.45 -12.86
CA THR A 142 -5.14 1.41 -11.90
C THR A 142 -4.98 2.80 -12.51
N CYS A 143 -4.54 2.91 -13.76
CA CYS A 143 -4.47 4.21 -14.43
C CYS A 143 -5.85 4.86 -14.60
N GLU A 144 -6.92 4.08 -14.81
CA GLU A 144 -8.30 4.57 -14.79
C GLU A 144 -8.63 5.19 -13.43
N LEU A 145 -8.40 4.44 -12.33
CA LEU A 145 -8.62 4.90 -10.96
C LEU A 145 -7.81 6.16 -10.65
N SER A 146 -6.52 6.18 -10.96
CA SER A 146 -5.65 7.32 -10.69
C SER A 146 -6.05 8.58 -11.47
N VAL A 147 -6.48 8.44 -12.73
CA VAL A 147 -7.00 9.58 -13.50
C VAL A 147 -8.27 10.13 -12.84
N GLU A 148 -9.22 9.27 -12.48
CA GLU A 148 -10.46 9.69 -11.82
C GLU A 148 -10.18 10.32 -10.45
N ASN A 149 -9.26 9.76 -9.66
CA ASN A 149 -8.89 10.30 -8.35
C ASN A 149 -8.25 11.69 -8.45
N ILE A 150 -7.30 11.88 -9.38
CA ILE A 150 -6.68 13.18 -9.63
C ILE A 150 -7.74 14.19 -10.11
N GLU A 151 -8.59 13.81 -11.07
CA GLU A 151 -9.63 14.71 -11.58
C GLU A 151 -10.64 15.08 -10.48
N TRP A 152 -11.05 14.12 -9.66
CA TRP A 152 -11.91 14.33 -8.49
C TRP A 152 -11.27 15.29 -7.49
N ALA A 153 -10.03 15.03 -7.05
CA ALA A 153 -9.31 15.83 -6.05
C ALA A 153 -9.10 17.29 -6.48
N HIS A 154 -8.98 17.54 -7.79
CA HIS A 154 -8.81 18.90 -8.34
C HIS A 154 -10.12 19.60 -8.70
N SER A 155 -11.23 18.87 -8.80
CA SER A 155 -12.55 19.42 -9.16
C SER A 155 -13.20 20.19 -8.00
N ASP A 156 -14.07 21.15 -8.33
CA ASP A 156 -14.88 21.86 -7.34
C ASP A 156 -15.91 20.93 -6.68
N ALA A 157 -16.43 19.95 -7.44
CA ALA A 157 -17.38 18.96 -6.93
C ALA A 157 -16.75 18.06 -5.87
N GLY A 158 -15.58 17.49 -6.16
CA GLY A 158 -14.87 16.62 -5.20
C GLY A 158 -14.47 17.35 -3.92
N LYS A 159 -14.05 18.61 -4.02
CA LYS A 159 -13.77 19.47 -2.84
C LYS A 159 -15.01 19.82 -2.02
N ALA A 160 -16.20 19.77 -2.62
CA ALA A 160 -17.46 20.07 -1.97
C ALA A 160 -18.17 18.83 -1.40
N GLU A 161 -17.73 17.63 -1.77
CA GLU A 161 -18.27 16.38 -1.23
C GLU A 161 -18.04 16.28 0.28
N LYS A 162 -19.07 15.83 0.99
CA LYS A 162 -18.95 15.45 2.39
C LYS A 162 -18.59 13.99 2.45
N LEU A 163 -17.40 13.69 2.95
CA LEU A 163 -16.91 12.33 3.11
C LEU A 163 -16.93 11.96 4.59
N ARG A 164 -17.23 10.69 4.88
CA ARG A 164 -17.00 10.15 6.20
C ARG A 164 -15.51 10.22 6.53
N GLN A 165 -15.19 10.62 7.75
CA GLN A 165 -13.82 10.55 8.25
C GLN A 165 -13.44 9.07 8.44
N SER A 166 -12.38 8.64 7.76
CA SER A 166 -11.85 7.29 7.88
C SER A 166 -10.96 7.16 9.12
N ASP A 167 -11.00 5.98 9.74
CA ASP A 167 -10.10 5.61 10.85
C ASP A 167 -8.69 5.23 10.34
N PHE A 168 -8.53 5.07 9.02
CA PHE A 168 -7.29 4.65 8.38
C PHE A 168 -6.47 5.87 7.92
N ALA A 169 -5.15 5.81 8.13
CA ALA A 169 -4.23 6.89 7.75
C ALA A 169 -3.76 6.81 6.29
N SER A 170 -4.11 5.74 5.57
CA SER A 170 -3.75 5.53 4.16
C SER A 170 -4.36 6.60 3.26
N ILE A 171 -3.68 6.87 2.15
CA ILE A 171 -4.23 7.58 1.02
C ILE A 171 -4.74 6.53 0.05
N ASP A 172 -6.06 6.44 -0.05
CA ASP A 172 -6.73 5.42 -0.83
C ASP A 172 -6.83 5.80 -2.32
N PRO A 173 -6.88 4.83 -3.25
CA PRO A 173 -7.03 5.06 -4.69
C PRO A 173 -8.37 5.71 -5.08
N ALA A 174 -9.37 5.69 -4.19
CA ALA A 174 -10.61 6.43 -4.35
C ALA A 174 -11.14 6.92 -2.99
N PRO A 175 -11.82 8.07 -2.92
CA PRO A 175 -12.51 8.49 -1.70
C PRO A 175 -13.69 7.56 -1.38
N PRO A 176 -14.11 7.41 -0.11
CA PRO A 176 -15.32 6.66 0.21
C PRO A 176 -16.56 7.30 -0.45
N THR A 177 -17.65 6.55 -0.52
CA THR A 177 -18.94 7.05 -1.03
C THR A 177 -19.37 8.28 -0.23
N ALA A 178 -19.77 9.36 -0.92
CA ALA A 178 -20.12 10.62 -0.28
C ALA A 178 -21.39 10.51 0.60
N GLU A 179 -21.43 11.29 1.68
CA GLU A 179 -22.55 11.36 2.61
C GLU A 179 -23.69 12.25 2.06
N GLU A 180 -24.41 11.76 1.06
CA GLU A 180 -25.57 12.45 0.50
C GLU A 180 -26.85 12.20 1.32
N ASN A 181 -27.10 10.95 1.73
CA ASN A 181 -28.17 10.57 2.64
C ASN A 181 -27.81 9.28 3.43
N SER A 182 -28.47 9.04 4.56
CA SER A 182 -28.15 7.90 5.43
C SER A 182 -28.51 6.53 4.83
N GLU A 183 -29.49 6.49 3.92
CA GLU A 183 -29.92 5.24 3.28
C GLU A 183 -28.94 4.75 2.20
N SER A 184 -28.21 5.67 1.55
CA SER A 184 -27.18 5.33 0.55
C SER A 184 -25.90 4.75 1.15
N LEU A 185 -25.73 4.85 2.47
CA LEU A 185 -24.55 4.39 3.21
C LEU A 185 -24.83 3.12 4.05
N SER A 186 -25.91 2.39 3.76
CA SER A 186 -26.12 1.08 4.37
C SER A 186 -25.17 0.03 3.78
N VAL A 187 -24.86 -1.01 4.55
CA VAL A 187 -24.04 -2.13 4.07
C VAL A 187 -24.68 -2.75 2.83
N GLU A 188 -26.00 -2.90 2.81
CA GLU A 188 -26.73 -3.49 1.68
C GLU A 188 -26.58 -2.66 0.40
N LYS A 189 -26.67 -1.32 0.51
CA LYS A 189 -26.60 -0.46 -0.67
C LYS A 189 -25.19 -0.32 -1.23
N LEU A 190 -24.20 -0.26 -0.33
CA LEU A 190 -22.80 -0.27 -0.72
C LEU A 190 -22.41 -1.61 -1.33
N GLU A 191 -22.86 -2.74 -0.76
CA GLU A 191 -22.67 -4.07 -1.35
C GLU A 191 -23.25 -4.16 -2.77
N GLU A 192 -24.47 -3.66 -2.98
CA GLU A 192 -25.10 -3.63 -4.31
C GLU A 192 -24.23 -2.89 -5.33
N THR A 193 -23.67 -1.74 -4.94
CA THR A 193 -22.82 -0.93 -5.83
C THR A 193 -21.46 -1.61 -6.06
N PHE A 194 -20.84 -2.09 -4.98
CA PHE A 194 -19.55 -2.78 -4.95
C PHE A 194 -19.52 -4.02 -5.87
N LEU A 195 -20.57 -4.85 -5.84
CA LEU A 195 -20.66 -6.08 -6.63
C LEU A 195 -21.19 -5.86 -8.07
N ASN A 196 -21.64 -4.66 -8.42
CA ASN A 196 -22.22 -4.39 -9.73
C ASN A 196 -21.15 -4.09 -10.78
N THR A 197 -20.73 -5.11 -11.53
CA THR A 197 -19.75 -5.01 -12.63
C THR A 197 -20.17 -4.12 -13.81
N LYS A 198 -21.39 -3.55 -13.81
CA LYS A 198 -21.82 -2.55 -14.81
C LYS A 198 -21.56 -1.10 -14.36
N VAL A 199 -21.17 -0.91 -13.11
CA VAL A 199 -20.82 0.40 -12.53
C VAL A 199 -19.33 0.67 -12.77
N PRO A 200 -18.91 1.92 -13.05
CA PRO A 200 -17.49 2.26 -13.23
C PRO A 200 -16.62 1.82 -12.05
N LEU A 201 -15.38 1.42 -12.34
CA LEU A 201 -14.48 0.83 -11.34
C LEU A 201 -14.26 1.78 -10.16
N PHE A 202 -14.03 3.08 -10.44
CA PHE A 202 -13.87 4.09 -9.41
C PHE A 202 -15.04 4.12 -8.41
N ILE A 203 -16.29 4.12 -8.89
CA ILE A 203 -17.48 4.10 -8.02
C ILE A 203 -17.57 2.82 -7.17
N ARG A 204 -17.13 1.67 -7.72
CA ARG A 204 -17.05 0.42 -6.97
C ARG A 204 -16.00 0.48 -5.86
N TYR A 205 -14.85 1.12 -6.12
CA TYR A 205 -13.84 1.42 -5.10
C TYR A 205 -14.36 2.36 -4.02
N ARG A 206 -15.13 3.41 -4.40
CA ARG A 206 -15.79 4.28 -3.42
C ARG A 206 -16.74 3.51 -2.50
N ALA A 207 -17.44 2.50 -3.03
CA ALA A 207 -18.30 1.62 -2.23
C ALA A 207 -17.48 0.68 -1.34
N MET A 208 -16.34 0.16 -1.84
CA MET A 208 -15.40 -0.66 -1.08
C MET A 208 -14.87 0.08 0.16
N PHE A 209 -14.37 1.31 0.01
CA PHE A 209 -13.91 2.11 1.15
C PHE A 209 -15.05 2.54 2.08
N GLY A 210 -16.27 2.75 1.54
CA GLY A 210 -17.46 2.92 2.37
C GLY A 210 -17.76 1.70 3.25
N LEU A 211 -17.64 0.49 2.70
CA LEU A 211 -17.79 -0.77 3.47
C LEU A 211 -16.67 -0.92 4.50
N ARG A 212 -15.41 -0.61 4.14
CA ARG A 212 -14.28 -0.59 5.08
C ARG A 212 -14.57 0.33 6.27
N ASP A 213 -14.99 1.56 6.00
CA ASP A 213 -15.28 2.53 7.06
C ASP A 213 -16.50 2.12 7.91
N LEU A 214 -17.45 1.35 7.38
CA LEU A 214 -18.53 0.72 8.17
C LEU A 214 -18.07 -0.50 8.97
N ALA A 215 -16.91 -1.05 8.66
CA ALA A 215 -16.28 -2.13 9.39
C ALA A 215 -15.34 -1.68 10.52
N SER A 216 -15.08 -0.38 10.61
CA SER A 216 -14.30 0.22 11.69
C SER A 216 -15.14 1.20 12.51
N PRO A 217 -15.06 1.15 13.87
CA PRO A 217 -14.31 0.18 14.67
C PRO A 217 -14.91 -1.25 14.64
N PRO A 218 -14.16 -2.29 15.01
CA PRO A 218 -14.57 -3.70 14.84
C PRO A 218 -15.75 -4.14 15.72
N ASP A 219 -16.10 -3.39 16.77
CA ASP A 219 -17.23 -3.66 17.66
C ASP A 219 -18.57 -3.13 17.15
N LEU A 220 -18.58 -2.42 16.00
CA LEU A 220 -19.82 -1.94 15.39
C LEU A 220 -20.71 -3.10 14.90
N PRO A 221 -22.04 -2.96 14.99
CA PRO A 221 -22.97 -3.96 14.46
C PRO A 221 -22.87 -4.13 12.94
N THR A 222 -22.31 -3.13 12.24
CA THR A 222 -22.06 -3.15 10.80
C THR A 222 -20.77 -3.88 10.42
N ALA A 223 -19.87 -4.18 11.37
CA ALA A 223 -18.53 -4.66 11.05
C ALA A 223 -18.50 -6.03 10.39
N VAL A 224 -19.09 -7.04 11.02
CA VAL A 224 -19.18 -8.37 10.43
C VAL A 224 -19.97 -8.35 9.10
N PRO A 225 -21.16 -7.72 9.00
CA PRO A 225 -21.86 -7.61 7.72
C PRO A 225 -21.02 -6.96 6.60
N ALA A 226 -20.29 -5.88 6.90
CA ALA A 226 -19.47 -5.18 5.91
C ALA A 226 -18.25 -6.03 5.46
N VAL A 227 -17.58 -6.72 6.39
CA VAL A 227 -16.50 -7.66 6.05
C VAL A 227 -17.01 -8.80 5.17
N LEU A 228 -18.18 -9.36 5.48
CA LEU A 228 -18.78 -10.41 4.66
C LEU A 228 -19.24 -9.91 3.29
N ALA A 229 -19.68 -8.64 3.19
CA ALA A 229 -19.99 -8.00 1.92
C ALA A 229 -18.73 -7.83 1.05
N LEU A 230 -17.64 -7.33 1.63
CA LEU A 230 -16.34 -7.21 0.97
C LEU A 230 -15.83 -8.57 0.48
N ALA A 231 -15.98 -9.63 1.29
CA ALA A 231 -15.49 -10.97 0.96
C ALA A 231 -16.13 -11.55 -0.31
N LYS A 232 -17.39 -11.20 -0.60
CA LYS A 232 -18.06 -11.60 -1.86
C LYS A 232 -17.36 -11.04 -3.10
N GLY A 233 -16.66 -9.92 -2.97
CA GLY A 233 -15.90 -9.29 -4.07
C GLY A 233 -14.64 -10.05 -4.48
N LEU A 234 -14.12 -10.97 -3.65
CA LEU A 234 -12.99 -11.85 -4.00
C LEU A 234 -13.33 -12.87 -5.10
N HIS A 235 -14.54 -12.84 -5.64
CA HIS A 235 -14.94 -13.59 -6.84
C HIS A 235 -15.09 -12.69 -8.08
N ASP A 236 -14.70 -11.41 -8.00
CA ASP A 236 -14.69 -10.52 -9.16
C ASP A 236 -13.70 -11.00 -10.24
N LYS A 237 -13.90 -10.58 -11.48
CA LYS A 237 -13.03 -10.93 -12.61
C LYS A 237 -11.73 -10.13 -12.62
N SER A 238 -11.76 -8.87 -12.16
CA SER A 238 -10.56 -8.02 -12.08
C SER A 238 -9.67 -8.51 -10.94
N ALA A 239 -8.42 -8.86 -11.28
CA ALA A 239 -7.42 -9.22 -10.28
C ALA A 239 -7.04 -8.03 -9.41
N LEU A 240 -6.97 -6.82 -9.98
CA LEU A 240 -6.73 -5.59 -9.24
C LEU A 240 -7.82 -5.35 -8.17
N PHE A 241 -9.09 -5.55 -8.53
CA PHE A 241 -10.19 -5.41 -7.58
C PHE A 241 -10.13 -6.43 -6.43
N ARG A 242 -9.74 -7.68 -6.73
CA ARG A 242 -9.56 -8.72 -5.70
C ARG A 242 -8.35 -8.42 -4.78
N HIS A 243 -7.26 -7.93 -5.36
CA HIS A 243 -6.09 -7.46 -4.63
C HIS A 243 -6.48 -6.36 -3.63
N GLU A 244 -7.20 -5.32 -4.09
CA GLU A 244 -7.61 -4.23 -3.21
C GLU A 244 -8.46 -4.70 -2.02
N ILE A 245 -9.33 -5.69 -2.22
CA ILE A 245 -10.14 -6.25 -1.14
C ILE A 245 -9.26 -6.95 -0.09
N ALA A 246 -8.23 -7.67 -0.54
CA ALA A 246 -7.28 -8.28 0.38
C ALA A 246 -6.49 -7.21 1.15
N PHE A 247 -6.06 -6.13 0.49
CA PHE A 247 -5.42 -4.98 1.14
C PHE A 247 -6.32 -4.37 2.21
N VAL A 248 -7.59 -4.09 1.86
CA VAL A 248 -8.61 -3.57 2.80
C VAL A 248 -8.82 -4.51 3.99
N PHE A 249 -8.77 -5.83 3.79
CA PHE A 249 -8.83 -6.79 4.90
C PHE A 249 -7.61 -6.75 5.80
N GLY A 250 -6.42 -6.53 5.27
CA GLY A 250 -5.21 -6.29 6.05
C GLY A 250 -5.32 -5.03 6.89
N GLN A 251 -5.89 -3.94 6.33
CA GLN A 251 -6.14 -2.72 7.10
C GLN A 251 -7.14 -2.94 8.24
N LEU A 252 -8.24 -3.66 7.97
CA LEU A 252 -9.28 -3.91 8.95
C LEU A 252 -8.84 -4.81 10.09
N SER A 253 -7.89 -5.73 9.86
CA SER A 253 -7.47 -6.77 10.80
C SER A 253 -8.65 -7.45 11.51
N HIS A 254 -9.76 -7.68 10.79
CA HIS A 254 -10.99 -8.22 11.36
C HIS A 254 -11.08 -9.75 11.14
N PRO A 255 -11.18 -10.60 12.18
CA PRO A 255 -11.10 -12.06 12.05
C PRO A 255 -12.10 -12.72 11.07
N ALA A 256 -13.26 -12.09 10.85
CA ALA A 256 -14.22 -12.55 9.85
C ALA A 256 -13.68 -12.57 8.39
N SER A 257 -12.56 -11.92 8.08
CA SER A 257 -11.91 -11.98 6.76
C SER A 257 -11.03 -13.22 6.56
N ILE A 258 -10.59 -13.88 7.65
CA ILE A 258 -9.62 -15.00 7.62
C ILE A 258 -10.02 -16.12 6.64
N PRO A 259 -11.30 -16.59 6.60
CA PRO A 259 -11.67 -17.64 5.66
C PRO A 259 -11.45 -17.23 4.20
N ALA A 260 -11.83 -16.01 3.85
CA ALA A 260 -11.76 -15.51 2.48
C ALA A 260 -10.31 -15.22 2.05
N LEU A 261 -9.47 -14.72 2.97
CA LEU A 261 -8.03 -14.55 2.75
C LEU A 261 -7.33 -15.90 2.58
N THR A 262 -7.67 -16.88 3.43
CA THR A 262 -7.12 -18.24 3.35
C THR A 262 -7.46 -18.92 2.03
N ASP A 263 -8.71 -18.79 1.58
CA ASP A 263 -9.16 -19.32 0.29
C ASP A 263 -8.40 -18.67 -0.88
N SER A 264 -8.18 -17.35 -0.82
CA SER A 264 -7.45 -16.61 -1.85
C SER A 264 -5.97 -17.02 -1.93
N LEU A 265 -5.27 -17.08 -0.79
CA LEU A 265 -3.87 -17.52 -0.73
C LEU A 265 -3.70 -18.98 -1.18
N SER A 266 -4.65 -19.84 -0.82
CA SER A 266 -4.64 -21.28 -1.14
C SER A 266 -5.01 -21.61 -2.58
N ASN A 267 -5.60 -20.67 -3.33
CA ASN A 267 -5.96 -20.87 -4.72
C ASN A 267 -4.71 -20.77 -5.62
N LEU A 268 -4.17 -21.92 -6.04
CA LEU A 268 -2.96 -21.97 -6.89
C LEU A 268 -3.17 -21.48 -8.33
N GLU A 269 -4.43 -21.28 -8.74
CA GLU A 269 -4.83 -20.70 -10.02
C GLU A 269 -5.08 -19.18 -9.91
N GLU A 270 -5.01 -18.61 -8.71
CA GLU A 270 -5.12 -17.18 -8.48
C GLU A 270 -3.84 -16.45 -8.92
N VAL A 271 -4.01 -15.21 -9.36
CA VAL A 271 -2.92 -14.32 -9.77
C VAL A 271 -2.03 -14.01 -8.56
N SER A 272 -0.71 -14.01 -8.77
CA SER A 272 0.27 -13.74 -7.71
C SER A 272 -0.02 -12.45 -6.94
N MET A 273 -0.47 -11.40 -7.64
CA MET A 273 -0.89 -10.12 -7.05
C MET A 273 -1.91 -10.30 -5.92
N VAL A 274 -2.98 -11.05 -6.17
CA VAL A 274 -4.03 -11.26 -5.16
C VAL A 274 -3.53 -12.17 -4.03
N ARG A 275 -2.69 -13.16 -4.36
CA ARG A 275 -2.17 -14.11 -3.37
C ARG A 275 -1.18 -13.49 -2.40
N HIS A 276 -0.30 -12.58 -2.87
CA HIS A 276 0.64 -11.90 -1.97
C HIS A 276 -0.10 -10.99 -1.00
N GLU A 277 -1.10 -10.24 -1.50
CA GLU A 277 -1.87 -9.32 -0.68
C GLU A 277 -2.69 -10.08 0.36
N ALA A 278 -3.23 -11.24 -0.02
CA ALA A 278 -3.89 -12.13 0.93
C ALA A 278 -2.92 -12.68 2.01
N ALA A 279 -1.66 -12.95 1.67
CA ALA A 279 -0.65 -13.37 2.64
C ALA A 279 -0.28 -12.23 3.61
N GLU A 280 -0.11 -11.01 3.12
CA GLU A 280 0.20 -9.84 3.96
C GLU A 280 -0.95 -9.50 4.89
N ALA A 281 -2.19 -9.51 4.38
CA ALA A 281 -3.39 -9.31 5.19
C ALA A 281 -3.55 -10.36 6.29
N LEU A 282 -3.19 -11.63 6.01
CA LEU A 282 -3.12 -12.67 7.04
C LEU A 282 -2.00 -12.39 8.06
N GLY A 283 -0.88 -11.81 7.65
CA GLY A 283 0.19 -11.37 8.57
C GLY A 283 -0.31 -10.39 9.63
N SER A 284 -1.15 -9.43 9.25
CA SER A 284 -1.80 -8.48 10.16
C SER A 284 -2.85 -9.11 11.10
N LEU A 285 -3.16 -10.39 10.90
CA LEU A 285 -4.05 -11.23 11.71
C LEU A 285 -3.26 -12.36 12.41
N GLY A 286 -1.93 -12.23 12.53
CA GLY A 286 -1.03 -13.29 12.98
C GLY A 286 -1.31 -13.86 14.39
N ASP A 287 -1.99 -13.11 15.25
CA ASP A 287 -2.38 -13.55 16.60
C ASP A 287 -3.63 -14.43 16.62
N GLU A 288 -4.39 -14.48 15.52
CA GLU A 288 -5.59 -15.30 15.41
C GLU A 288 -5.25 -16.77 15.20
N GLU A 289 -6.02 -17.65 15.85
CA GLU A 289 -5.75 -19.09 15.88
C GLU A 289 -5.70 -19.69 14.46
N GLY A 290 -4.57 -20.32 14.12
CA GLY A 290 -4.38 -21.04 12.86
C GLY A 290 -3.93 -20.18 11.67
N VAL A 291 -3.80 -18.86 11.83
CA VAL A 291 -3.29 -17.96 10.77
C VAL A 291 -1.81 -18.23 10.49
N GLU A 292 -0.97 -18.28 11.53
CA GLU A 292 0.46 -18.58 11.40
C GLU A 292 0.71 -19.95 10.74
N ASP A 293 -0.04 -20.97 11.14
CA ASP A 293 0.03 -22.31 10.55
C ASP A 293 -0.39 -22.34 9.08
N THR A 294 -1.29 -21.43 8.68
CA THR A 294 -1.70 -21.26 7.29
C THR A 294 -0.58 -20.62 6.47
N LEU A 295 0.00 -19.52 6.95
CA LEU A 295 1.13 -18.84 6.30
C LEU A 295 2.32 -19.80 6.10
N LYS A 296 2.69 -20.58 7.12
CA LYS A 296 3.81 -21.54 7.04
C LYS A 296 3.71 -22.55 5.91
N LYS A 297 2.50 -22.87 5.42
CA LYS A 297 2.30 -23.78 4.27
C LYS A 297 2.86 -23.22 2.97
N PHE A 298 3.00 -21.89 2.86
CA PHE A 298 3.39 -21.19 1.65
C PHE A 298 4.83 -20.64 1.67
N LEU A 299 5.62 -20.96 2.70
CA LEU A 299 7.04 -20.59 2.79
C LEU A 299 7.89 -21.06 1.59
N ASN A 300 7.46 -22.13 0.92
CA ASN A 300 8.12 -22.71 -0.24
C ASN A 300 7.24 -22.65 -1.51
N ASP A 301 6.34 -21.66 -1.60
CA ASP A 301 5.51 -21.45 -2.79
C ASP A 301 6.35 -21.35 -4.07
N LYS A 302 5.80 -21.77 -5.21
CA LYS A 302 6.50 -21.65 -6.51
C LYS A 302 6.71 -20.19 -6.88
N ASP A 303 5.80 -19.32 -6.49
CA ASP A 303 5.86 -17.90 -6.77
C ASP A 303 6.75 -17.17 -5.75
N SER A 304 7.73 -16.41 -6.23
CA SER A 304 8.63 -15.64 -5.36
C SER A 304 7.92 -14.54 -4.61
N VAL A 305 6.95 -13.87 -5.22
CA VAL A 305 6.23 -12.76 -4.58
C VAL A 305 5.45 -13.31 -3.38
N VAL A 306 4.74 -14.43 -3.58
CA VAL A 306 4.00 -15.09 -2.49
C VAL A 306 4.92 -15.59 -1.38
N ARG A 307 6.06 -16.22 -1.71
CA ARG A 307 7.03 -16.65 -0.69
C ARG A 307 7.55 -15.49 0.14
N ASP A 308 7.96 -14.41 -0.52
CA ASP A 308 8.55 -13.26 0.14
C ASP A 308 7.52 -12.54 1.02
N SER A 309 6.26 -12.41 0.56
CA SER A 309 5.16 -11.86 1.38
C SER A 309 4.82 -12.75 2.56
N VAL A 310 4.87 -14.08 2.44
CA VAL A 310 4.68 -15.00 3.58
C VAL A 310 5.81 -14.85 4.61
N ILE A 311 7.06 -14.68 4.16
CA ILE A 311 8.19 -14.42 5.06
C ILE A 311 7.98 -13.09 5.80
N LEU A 312 7.54 -12.05 5.10
CA LEU A 312 7.24 -10.75 5.70
C LEU A 312 6.08 -10.83 6.70
N ALA A 313 4.98 -11.49 6.32
CA ALA A 313 3.80 -11.69 7.16
C ALA A 313 4.13 -12.43 8.46
N LEU A 314 5.00 -13.44 8.40
CA LEU A 314 5.46 -14.16 9.59
C LEU A 314 6.40 -13.31 10.46
N ASP A 315 7.27 -12.49 9.86
CA ASP A 315 8.12 -11.53 10.60
C ASP A 315 7.26 -10.47 11.32
N MET A 316 6.18 -10.00 10.70
CA MET A 316 5.22 -9.09 11.30
C MET A 316 4.44 -9.76 12.45
N ALA A 317 3.97 -11.00 12.25
CA ALA A 317 3.29 -11.75 13.30
C ALA A 317 4.20 -12.03 14.52
N GLU A 318 5.47 -12.39 14.28
CA GLU A 318 6.46 -12.57 15.35
C GLU A 318 6.71 -11.25 16.10
N PHE A 319 6.78 -10.13 15.36
CA PHE A 319 6.95 -8.81 15.95
C PHE A 319 5.77 -8.43 16.86
N GLU A 320 4.52 -8.57 16.41
CA GLU A 320 3.33 -8.27 17.22
C GLU A 320 3.30 -9.13 18.51
N GLN A 321 3.63 -10.42 18.40
CA GLN A 321 3.73 -11.32 19.56
C GLN A 321 4.86 -10.97 20.52
N SER A 322 5.97 -10.41 20.02
CA SER A 322 7.14 -10.05 20.82
C SER A 322 6.88 -8.86 21.77
N GLY A 323 5.83 -8.07 21.50
CA GLY A 323 5.52 -6.85 22.25
C GLY A 323 6.55 -5.73 22.04
N GLU A 324 7.39 -5.83 21.01
CA GLU A 324 8.26 -4.74 20.58
C GLU A 324 7.43 -3.53 20.13
N THR A 325 7.91 -2.32 20.41
CA THR A 325 7.12 -1.10 20.17
C THR A 325 7.27 -0.52 18.77
N GLU A 326 8.31 -0.90 18.02
CA GLU A 326 8.66 -0.29 16.73
C GLU A 326 9.16 -1.36 15.73
N TYR A 327 8.35 -1.65 14.71
CA TYR A 327 8.71 -2.59 13.63
C TYR A 327 9.82 -2.04 12.73
N ALA A 328 9.90 -0.72 12.61
CA ALA A 328 10.84 -0.01 11.75
C ALA A 328 12.25 0.03 12.37
N LEU A 329 13.29 -0.07 11.54
CA LEU A 329 14.68 0.02 11.99
C LEU A 329 15.00 1.44 12.50
N ILE A 330 15.36 1.57 13.78
CA ILE A 330 15.93 2.81 14.33
C ILE A 330 17.44 2.61 14.57
N PRO A 331 18.32 3.16 13.71
CA PRO A 331 19.76 2.92 13.81
C PRO A 331 20.38 3.35 15.14
N GLU A 332 19.75 4.26 15.88
CA GLU A 332 20.24 4.76 17.18
C GLU A 332 20.18 3.69 18.30
N LYS A 333 19.26 2.72 18.23
CA LYS A 333 19.15 1.65 19.24
C LYS A 333 20.18 0.53 19.03
N GLU A 334 20.56 0.22 17.79
CA GLU A 334 21.55 -0.82 17.49
C GLU A 334 22.98 -0.43 17.92
N ALA A 335 23.31 0.87 17.85
CA ALA A 335 24.61 1.37 18.32
C ALA A 335 24.79 1.22 19.84
N VAL A 336 23.70 1.14 20.60
CA VAL A 336 23.71 0.91 22.06
C VAL A 336 23.70 -0.57 22.41
N ALA A 337 23.10 -1.42 21.57
CA ALA A 337 23.11 -2.88 21.76
C ALA A 337 24.44 -3.55 21.35
N ALA A 338 25.22 -2.91 20.47
CA ALA A 338 26.51 -3.40 19.99
C ALA A 338 27.74 -2.83 20.76
N ALA A 339 27.52 -2.06 21.83
CA ALA A 339 28.56 -1.44 22.67
C ALA A 339 28.62 -2.08 24.06
#